data_AF-A0A060Y6Q6-F1
#
_entry.id   AF-A0A060Y6Q6-F1
#
_cell.length_a   1.000
_cell.length_b   1.000
_cell.length_c   1.000
_cell.angle_alpha   90.00
_cell.angle_beta   90.00
_cell.angle_gamma   90.00
#
_symmetry.space_group_name_H-M   'P 1'
#
loop_
_entity.id
_entity.type
_entity.pdbx_description
1 polymer ?
#
loop_
_entity_poly.entity_id
_entity_poly.type
_entity_poly.pdbx_seq_one_letter_code
_entity_poly.pdbx_strand_id
1 'polypeptide(L)'
;MFWMSNATELLNFFQVKAEAMERDWEFEAPGDPVLSADLDTCSEALAQLDDVIMHTFQQCVYHLTKTLYSLLPALLDNNPFSSLEKEKERDEEGEDVSSLPPTVAGLVEVYRCSLMLSREACLSPPLTSQTFGYLFFFTNTSLLNTLLERGERAGVILGSKVRDGLFSWSRAVQIRTNLDLVLDWLQGAGLGDIASEFLKKLSVTVNFLCVPKTRLIQSSWASLQEDHALLSPTQLHHLLTHYKLGPARAPPTSWAPPPGTELSGGKTREGRSWESWRVIM
;
A
#
# COMPACT_ATOMS: atom_id res chain seq x y z
N MET A 1 4.98 17.98 4.81
CA MET A 1 3.60 18.24 5.27
C MET A 1 3.37 19.69 5.61
N PHE A 2 4.07 20.30 6.57
CA PHE A 2 3.92 21.72 6.92
C PHE A 2 3.99 22.67 5.70
N TRP A 3 5.07 22.58 4.90
CA TRP A 3 5.23 23.40 3.70
C TRP A 3 4.15 23.16 2.65
N MET A 4 3.76 21.90 2.45
CA MET A 4 2.68 21.52 1.53
C MET A 4 1.36 22.19 1.95
N SER A 5 1.00 22.10 3.23
CA SER A 5 -0.22 22.72 3.77
C SER A 5 -0.22 24.25 3.61
N ASN A 6 0.89 24.92 3.95
CA ASN A 6 1.00 26.36 3.77
C ASN A 6 0.94 26.78 2.29
N ALA A 7 1.57 26.02 1.38
CA ALA A 7 1.51 26.29 -0.05
C ALA A 7 0.07 26.13 -0.59
N THR A 8 -0.66 25.11 -0.14
CA THR A 8 -2.08 24.94 -0.46
C THR A 8 -2.94 26.10 0.06
N GLU A 9 -2.69 26.56 1.29
CA GLU A 9 -3.42 27.70 1.85
C GLU A 9 -3.15 28.99 1.07
N LEU A 10 -1.88 29.26 0.73
CA LEU A 10 -1.51 30.40 -0.10
C LEU A 10 -2.16 30.33 -1.48
N LEU A 11 -2.12 29.15 -2.13
CA LEU A 11 -2.74 28.94 -3.44
C LEU A 11 -4.24 29.27 -3.39
N ASN A 12 -4.96 28.68 -2.43
CA ASN A 12 -6.40 28.91 -2.25
C ASN A 12 -6.71 30.39 -1.99
N PHE A 13 -5.92 31.05 -1.14
CA PHE A 13 -6.10 32.47 -0.83
C PHE A 13 -5.93 33.34 -2.07
N PHE A 14 -4.84 33.13 -2.83
CA PHE A 14 -4.56 33.95 -4.00
C PHE A 14 -5.54 33.65 -5.15
N GLN A 15 -5.99 32.41 -5.33
CA GLN A 15 -7.03 32.07 -6.31
C GLN A 15 -8.30 32.88 -6.08
N VAL A 16 -8.83 32.87 -4.85
CA VAL A 16 -10.05 33.63 -4.50
C VAL A 16 -9.85 35.14 -4.70
N LYS A 17 -8.65 35.66 -4.39
CA LYS A 17 -8.33 37.09 -4.58
C LYS A 17 -8.20 37.47 -6.05
N ALA A 18 -7.56 36.64 -6.86
CA ALA A 18 -7.41 36.84 -8.30
C ALA A 18 -8.78 36.82 -8.99
N GLU A 19 -9.64 35.84 -8.68
CA GLU A 19 -11.00 35.76 -9.21
C GLU A 19 -11.87 36.96 -8.81
N ALA A 20 -11.73 37.45 -7.57
CA ALA A 20 -12.45 38.64 -7.13
C ALA A 20 -11.98 39.90 -7.86
N MET A 21 -10.67 40.04 -8.06
CA MET A 21 -10.08 41.15 -8.82
C MET A 21 -10.49 41.09 -10.30
N GLU A 22 -10.43 39.93 -10.94
CA GLU A 22 -10.86 39.79 -12.33
C GLU A 22 -12.32 40.25 -12.50
N ARG A 23 -13.22 39.79 -11.63
CA ARG A 23 -14.65 40.13 -11.66
C ARG A 23 -14.95 41.61 -11.40
N ASP A 24 -14.31 42.21 -10.40
CA ASP A 24 -14.59 43.62 -10.04
C ASP A 24 -14.10 44.56 -11.17
N TRP A 25 -13.00 44.22 -11.83
CA TRP A 25 -12.34 45.08 -12.80
C TRP A 25 -12.79 44.86 -14.25
N GLU A 26 -13.31 43.68 -14.61
CA GLU A 26 -14.06 43.47 -15.86
C GLU A 26 -15.19 44.51 -16.02
N PHE A 27 -15.78 44.96 -14.92
CA PHE A 27 -16.84 45.96 -14.91
C PHE A 27 -16.31 47.41 -14.93
N GLU A 28 -15.23 47.70 -14.22
CA GLU A 28 -14.71 49.08 -14.06
C GLU A 28 -13.83 49.54 -15.24
N ALA A 29 -13.02 48.65 -15.83
CA ALA A 29 -12.07 49.00 -16.88
C ALA A 29 -11.90 47.86 -17.92
N PRO A 30 -12.88 47.66 -18.82
CA PRO A 30 -12.83 46.56 -19.79
C PRO A 30 -11.64 46.70 -20.75
N GLY A 31 -10.76 45.70 -20.77
CA GLY A 31 -9.64 45.62 -21.72
C GLY A 31 -8.41 46.45 -21.36
N ASP A 32 -8.18 46.77 -20.08
CA ASP A 32 -6.91 47.39 -19.64
C ASP A 32 -5.72 46.43 -19.83
N PRO A 33 -4.74 46.76 -20.70
CA PRO A 33 -3.61 45.88 -20.99
C PRO A 33 -2.62 45.73 -19.83
N VAL A 34 -2.54 46.69 -18.90
CA VAL A 34 -1.65 46.58 -17.73
C VAL A 34 -2.22 45.55 -16.76
N LEU A 35 -3.52 45.63 -16.49
CA LEU A 35 -4.21 44.68 -15.65
C LEU A 35 -4.16 43.25 -16.22
N SER A 36 -4.34 43.10 -17.54
CA SER A 36 -4.21 41.79 -18.20
C SER A 36 -2.83 41.18 -17.93
N ALA A 37 -1.75 41.97 -18.03
CA ALA A 37 -0.40 41.50 -17.76
C ALA A 37 -0.19 41.13 -16.27
N ASP A 38 -0.78 41.89 -15.35
CA ASP A 38 -0.73 41.59 -13.92
C ASP A 38 -1.49 40.29 -13.58
N LEU A 39 -2.66 40.05 -14.20
CA LEU A 39 -3.42 38.80 -14.06
C LEU A 39 -2.67 37.60 -14.64
N ASP A 40 -2.01 37.75 -15.79
CA ASP A 40 -1.14 36.73 -16.37
C ASP A 40 0.02 36.39 -15.41
N THR A 41 0.66 37.41 -14.84
CA THR A 41 1.73 37.24 -13.84
C THR A 41 1.22 36.52 -12.58
N CYS A 42 0.01 36.85 -12.13
CA CYS A 42 -0.62 36.16 -11.00
C CYS A 42 -0.89 34.69 -11.34
N SER A 43 -1.39 34.39 -12.53
CA SER A 43 -1.61 33.02 -13.01
C SER A 43 -0.32 32.20 -13.02
N GLU A 44 0.78 32.78 -13.51
CA GLU A 44 2.10 32.16 -13.47
C GLU A 44 2.58 31.87 -12.03
N ALA A 45 2.33 32.79 -11.09
CA ALA A 45 2.67 32.60 -9.68
C ALA A 45 1.81 31.51 -9.00
N LEU A 46 0.52 31.39 -9.36
CA LEU A 46 -0.34 30.31 -8.89
C LEU A 46 0.15 28.95 -9.40
N ALA A 47 0.55 28.86 -10.67
CA ALA A 47 1.13 27.64 -11.24
C ALA A 47 2.43 27.22 -10.51
N GLN A 48 3.28 28.19 -10.13
CA GLN A 48 4.47 27.91 -9.32
C GLN A 48 4.12 27.36 -7.93
N LEU A 49 3.02 27.83 -7.31
CA LEU A 49 2.55 27.29 -6.04
C LEU A 49 2.06 25.84 -6.18
N ASP A 50 1.38 25.51 -7.27
CA ASP A 50 1.01 24.12 -7.60
C ASP A 50 2.23 23.20 -7.71
N ASP A 51 3.30 23.66 -8.38
CA ASP A 51 4.56 22.91 -8.48
C ASP A 51 5.21 22.69 -7.10
N VAL A 52 5.18 23.70 -6.23
CA VAL A 52 5.66 23.56 -4.84
C VAL A 52 4.83 22.55 -4.05
N ILE A 53 3.50 22.54 -4.21
CA ILE A 53 2.63 21.54 -3.58
C ILE A 53 2.98 20.14 -4.08
N MET A 54 3.13 19.97 -5.41
CA MET A 54 3.50 18.70 -6.03
C MET A 54 4.86 18.19 -5.51
N HIS A 55 5.89 19.02 -5.52
CA HIS A 55 7.22 18.63 -5.07
C HIS A 55 7.26 18.33 -3.57
N THR A 56 6.56 19.11 -2.76
CA THR A 56 6.48 18.84 -1.30
C THR A 56 5.69 17.58 -1.00
N PHE A 57 4.66 17.25 -1.78
CA PHE A 57 3.96 15.96 -1.72
C PHE A 57 4.91 14.81 -2.07
N GLN A 58 5.61 14.89 -3.21
CA GLN A 58 6.57 13.89 -3.67
C GLN A 58 7.68 13.61 -2.65
N GLN A 59 8.28 14.67 -2.09
CA GLN A 59 9.32 14.52 -1.06
C GLN A 59 8.75 13.89 0.21
N CYS A 60 7.53 14.26 0.61
CA CYS A 60 6.86 13.67 1.76
C CYS A 60 6.68 12.16 1.58
N VAL A 61 6.09 11.73 0.46
CA VAL A 61 5.87 10.30 0.22
C VAL A 61 7.18 9.53 0.02
N TYR A 62 8.20 10.13 -0.60
CA TYR A 62 9.53 9.52 -0.76
C TYR A 62 10.17 9.16 0.59
N HIS A 63 10.21 10.11 1.54
CA HIS A 63 10.84 9.87 2.83
C HIS A 63 10.06 8.87 3.69
N LEU A 64 8.72 8.93 3.64
CA LEU A 64 7.87 7.98 4.35
C LEU A 64 8.03 6.57 3.78
N THR A 65 7.95 6.41 2.45
CA THR A 65 8.12 5.09 1.81
C THR A 65 9.51 4.52 1.99
N LYS A 66 10.56 5.35 1.99
CA LYS A 66 11.92 4.91 2.33
C LYS A 66 12.00 4.32 3.74
N THR A 67 11.29 4.91 4.69
CA THR A 67 11.20 4.42 6.07
C THR A 67 10.36 3.15 6.15
N LEU A 68 9.21 3.10 5.47
CA LEU A 68 8.38 1.91 5.39
C LEU A 68 9.16 0.72 4.81
N TYR A 69 9.89 0.93 3.72
CA TYR A 69 10.59 -0.13 2.98
C TYR A 69 11.52 -0.98 3.86
N SER A 70 12.21 -0.38 4.83
CA SER A 70 13.10 -1.12 5.74
C SER A 70 12.34 -1.98 6.76
N LEU A 71 11.08 -1.64 7.04
CA LEU A 71 10.23 -2.29 8.04
C LEU A 71 9.32 -3.37 7.45
N LEU A 72 8.88 -3.21 6.21
CA LEU A 72 7.94 -4.13 5.55
C LEU A 72 8.33 -5.62 5.62
N PRO A 73 9.61 -6.04 5.43
CA PRO A 73 9.96 -7.46 5.49
C PRO A 73 9.63 -8.13 6.84
N ALA A 74 9.65 -7.37 7.94
CA ALA A 74 9.32 -7.87 9.27
C ALA A 74 7.89 -8.42 9.37
N LEU A 75 6.96 -7.85 8.59
CA LEU A 75 5.57 -8.29 8.51
C LEU A 75 5.45 -9.72 7.97
N LEU A 76 6.37 -10.12 7.09
CA LEU A 76 6.41 -11.46 6.48
C LEU A 76 7.21 -12.47 7.30
N ASP A 77 8.27 -12.00 7.95
CA ASP A 77 9.28 -12.86 8.59
C ASP A 77 8.97 -13.21 10.03
N ASN A 78 8.35 -12.29 10.76
CA ASN A 78 8.21 -12.44 12.19
C ASN A 78 6.95 -13.22 12.57
N ASN A 79 7.09 -14.05 13.60
CA ASN A 79 5.98 -14.80 14.17
C ASN A 79 5.25 -13.95 15.24
N PRO A 80 3.97 -13.56 15.01
CA PRO A 80 3.20 -12.79 15.98
C PRO A 80 2.97 -13.54 17.30
N PHE A 81 3.04 -14.87 17.29
CA PHE A 81 2.81 -15.68 18.48
C PHE A 81 4.03 -15.78 19.40
N SER A 82 5.17 -15.20 19.03
CA SER A 82 6.42 -15.30 19.81
C SER A 82 6.54 -14.25 20.93
N SER A 83 5.85 -13.11 20.81
CA SER A 83 5.80 -12.07 21.86
C SER A 83 4.67 -12.27 22.86
N LEU A 84 3.58 -12.95 22.46
CA LEU A 84 2.44 -13.28 23.33
C LEU A 84 2.82 -14.17 24.53
N GLU A 85 3.93 -14.92 24.44
CA GLU A 85 4.47 -15.67 25.59
C GLU A 85 5.11 -14.76 26.66
N LYS A 86 5.47 -13.52 26.31
CA LYS A 86 6.12 -12.55 27.21
C LYS A 86 5.20 -11.43 27.69
N GLU A 87 4.04 -11.24 27.06
CA GLU A 87 3.08 -10.16 27.37
C GLU A 87 2.02 -10.54 28.42
N LYS A 88 2.03 -11.78 28.94
CA LYS A 88 1.13 -12.25 30.02
C LYS A 88 1.28 -11.52 31.38
N GLU A 89 2.03 -10.42 31.46
CA GLU A 89 2.29 -9.66 32.69
C GLU A 89 1.92 -8.18 32.61
N ARG A 90 1.28 -7.68 31.54
CA ARG A 90 0.86 -6.27 31.45
C ARG A 90 -0.61 -6.13 31.06
N ASP A 91 -1.46 -6.01 32.09
CA ASP A 91 -2.81 -5.49 31.96
C ASP A 91 -2.75 -3.96 31.90
N GLU A 92 -2.83 -3.35 30.72
CA GLU A 92 -3.22 -1.94 30.59
C GLU A 92 -4.12 -1.72 29.38
N GLU A 93 -5.33 -1.21 29.66
CA GLU A 93 -6.36 -0.84 28.69
C GLU A 93 -5.94 0.45 27.96
N GLY A 94 -5.62 0.33 26.67
CA GLY A 94 -5.45 1.45 25.75
C GLY A 94 -4.99 1.01 24.36
N GLU A 95 -5.59 1.57 23.30
CA GLU A 95 -5.15 1.44 21.89
C GLU A 95 -3.83 2.18 21.62
N ASP A 96 -2.83 2.01 22.49
CA ASP A 96 -1.50 2.58 22.31
C ASP A 96 -0.64 1.64 21.45
N VAL A 97 0.20 2.19 20.57
CA VAL A 97 1.13 1.40 19.72
C VAL A 97 2.09 0.56 20.58
N SER A 98 2.26 0.91 21.85
CA SER A 98 3.00 0.15 22.84
C SER A 98 2.41 -1.23 23.16
N SER A 99 1.13 -1.48 22.85
CA SER A 99 0.47 -2.79 23.01
C SER A 99 0.61 -3.70 21.78
N LEU A 100 1.13 -3.17 20.66
CA LEU A 100 1.35 -3.95 19.45
C LEU A 100 2.63 -4.78 19.55
N PRO A 101 2.63 -6.02 19.01
CA PRO A 101 3.83 -6.82 18.90
C PRO A 101 4.97 -6.04 18.20
N PRO A 102 6.23 -6.22 18.62
CA PRO A 102 7.39 -5.59 17.97
C PRO A 102 7.49 -5.87 16.47
N THR A 103 6.81 -6.92 16.01
CA THR A 103 6.73 -7.35 14.61
C THR A 103 5.99 -6.37 13.72
N VAL A 104 4.99 -5.66 14.26
CA VAL A 104 4.14 -4.70 13.53
C VAL A 104 4.25 -3.28 14.06
N ALA A 105 4.70 -3.09 15.31
CA ALA A 105 4.77 -1.80 15.98
C ALA A 105 5.54 -0.75 15.17
N GLY A 106 6.70 -1.09 14.60
CA GLY A 106 7.48 -0.16 13.79
C GLY A 106 6.74 0.33 12.54
N LEU A 107 6.02 -0.56 11.85
CA LEU A 107 5.23 -0.21 10.66
C LEU A 107 4.07 0.73 11.04
N VAL A 108 3.33 0.35 12.08
CA VAL A 108 2.21 1.15 12.59
C VAL A 108 2.68 2.52 13.07
N GLU A 109 3.84 2.59 13.71
CA GLU A 109 4.41 3.85 14.18
C GLU A 109 4.69 4.85 13.06
N VAL A 110 5.09 4.37 11.87
CA VAL A 110 5.25 5.24 10.70
C VAL A 110 3.90 5.81 10.25
N TYR A 111 2.84 5.01 10.21
CA TYR A 111 1.49 5.50 9.87
C TYR A 111 0.96 6.47 10.92
N ARG A 112 1.15 6.15 12.21
CA ARG A 112 0.78 7.02 13.33
C ARG A 112 1.48 8.37 13.26
N CYS A 113 2.80 8.38 13.12
CA CYS A 113 3.57 9.62 12.98
C CYS A 113 3.13 10.41 11.75
N SER A 114 2.90 9.74 10.61
CA SER A 114 2.40 10.40 9.40
C SER A 114 1.03 11.04 9.62
N LEU A 115 0.14 10.37 10.36
CA LEU A 115 -1.20 10.86 10.66
C LEU A 115 -1.15 12.06 11.60
N MET A 116 -0.33 11.99 12.65
CA MET A 116 -0.11 13.10 13.56
C MET A 116 0.45 14.31 12.83
N LEU A 117 1.52 14.14 12.04
CA LEU A 117 2.11 15.23 11.26
C LEU A 117 1.13 15.85 10.26
N SER A 118 0.25 15.04 9.67
CA SER A 118 -0.80 15.54 8.77
C SER A 118 -1.80 16.41 9.52
N ARG A 119 -2.21 15.99 10.73
CA ARG A 119 -3.12 16.74 11.61
C ARG A 119 -2.49 18.03 12.14
N GLU A 120 -1.25 17.95 12.64
CA GLU A 120 -0.50 19.10 13.15
C GLU A 120 -0.23 20.16 12.07
N ALA A 121 0.01 19.72 10.83
CA ALA A 121 0.17 20.62 9.69
C ALA A 121 -1.16 21.16 9.16
N CYS A 122 -2.32 20.77 9.71
CA CYS A 122 -3.65 21.06 9.17
C CYS A 122 -3.79 20.70 7.68
N LEU A 123 -3.19 19.58 7.27
CA LEU A 123 -3.22 19.15 5.88
C LEU A 123 -4.67 18.86 5.45
N SER A 124 -5.05 19.31 4.26
CA SER A 124 -6.41 19.15 3.77
C SER A 124 -6.83 17.67 3.71
N PRO A 125 -8.13 17.34 3.90
CA PRO A 125 -8.60 15.96 3.82
C PRO A 125 -8.25 15.24 2.49
N PRO A 126 -8.35 15.89 1.31
CA PRO A 126 -7.93 15.26 0.05
C PRO A 126 -6.43 14.91 0.02
N LEU A 127 -5.55 15.82 0.46
CA LEU A 127 -4.11 15.57 0.48
C LEU A 127 -3.72 14.52 1.52
N THR A 128 -4.41 14.49 2.66
CA THR A 128 -4.24 13.44 3.67
C THR A 128 -4.63 12.08 3.09
N SER A 129 -5.80 11.98 2.45
CA SER A 129 -6.28 10.76 1.80
C SER A 129 -5.33 10.27 0.70
N GLN A 130 -4.86 11.17 -0.17
CA GLN A 130 -3.89 10.84 -1.22
C GLN A 130 -2.54 10.37 -0.65
N THR A 131 -2.06 11.01 0.43
CA THR A 131 -0.82 10.61 1.11
C THR A 131 -0.95 9.16 1.60
N PHE A 132 -2.00 8.85 2.37
CA PHE A 132 -2.19 7.50 2.90
C PHE A 132 -2.50 6.45 1.84
N GLY A 133 -3.29 6.79 0.82
CA GLY A 133 -3.51 5.93 -0.33
C GLY A 133 -2.21 5.53 -1.00
N TYR A 134 -1.28 6.47 -1.19
CA TYR A 134 0.05 6.18 -1.73
C TYR A 134 0.87 5.27 -0.80
N LEU A 135 0.88 5.53 0.51
CA LEU A 135 1.63 4.70 1.47
C LEU A 135 1.10 3.25 1.51
N PHE A 136 -0.21 3.06 1.46
CA PHE A 136 -0.82 1.73 1.44
C PHE A 136 -0.61 1.03 0.10
N PHE A 137 -0.70 1.74 -1.02
CA PHE A 137 -0.35 1.21 -2.33
C PHE A 137 1.10 0.70 -2.37
N PHE A 138 2.03 1.52 -1.88
CA PHE A 138 3.45 1.15 -1.77
C PHE A 138 3.61 -0.10 -0.90
N THR A 139 2.98 -0.10 0.28
CA THR A 139 3.01 -1.23 1.23
C THR A 139 2.50 -2.51 0.60
N ASN A 140 1.32 -2.48 -0.03
CA ASN A 140 0.70 -3.60 -0.73
C ASN A 140 1.66 -4.19 -1.76
N THR A 141 2.22 -3.36 -2.63
CA THR A 141 3.08 -3.85 -3.71
C THR A 141 4.41 -4.36 -3.21
N SER A 142 5.09 -3.60 -2.35
CA SER A 142 6.39 -4.02 -1.83
C SER A 142 6.29 -5.35 -1.10
N LEU A 143 5.24 -5.55 -0.30
CA LEU A 143 4.97 -6.82 0.38
C LEU A 143 4.58 -7.93 -0.60
N LEU A 144 3.72 -7.67 -1.58
CA LEU A 144 3.34 -8.66 -2.59
C LEU A 144 4.54 -9.13 -3.41
N ASN A 145 5.36 -8.20 -3.91
CA ASN A 145 6.56 -8.54 -4.66
C ASN A 145 7.52 -9.38 -3.79
N THR A 146 7.76 -8.94 -2.57
CA THR A 146 8.60 -9.68 -1.61
C THR A 146 8.04 -11.07 -1.32
N LEU A 147 6.73 -11.19 -1.14
CA LEU A 147 6.03 -12.44 -0.87
C LEU A 147 6.16 -13.41 -2.06
N LEU A 148 5.91 -12.93 -3.28
CA LEU A 148 5.97 -13.74 -4.50
C LEU A 148 7.39 -14.20 -4.79
N GLU A 149 8.36 -13.29 -4.80
CA GLU A 149 9.76 -13.62 -5.08
C GLU A 149 10.37 -14.58 -4.03
N ARG A 150 9.93 -14.50 -2.77
CA ARG A 150 10.42 -15.38 -1.69
C ARG A 150 9.61 -16.68 -1.57
N GLY A 151 8.39 -16.71 -2.10
CA GLY A 151 7.61 -17.93 -2.27
C GLY A 151 8.28 -18.89 -3.24
N GLU A 152 8.80 -18.36 -4.35
CA GLU A 152 9.56 -19.12 -5.37
C GLU A 152 10.84 -19.76 -4.82
N ARG A 153 11.55 -19.09 -3.90
CA ARG A 153 12.89 -19.49 -3.43
C ARG A 153 12.93 -20.71 -2.51
N ALA A 154 11.81 -21.38 -2.24
CA ALA A 154 11.82 -22.69 -1.59
C ALA A 154 12.30 -23.78 -2.57
N GLY A 155 13.61 -23.95 -2.73
CA GLY A 155 14.11 -25.11 -3.48
C GLY A 155 15.58 -25.18 -3.87
N VAL A 156 16.41 -24.13 -3.73
CA VAL A 156 17.82 -24.21 -4.15
C VAL A 156 18.71 -23.36 -3.25
N ILE A 157 19.69 -23.99 -2.58
CA ILE A 157 21.12 -23.61 -2.49
C ILE A 157 21.85 -24.68 -1.65
N LEU A 158 22.89 -25.26 -2.24
CA LEU A 158 23.91 -26.05 -1.57
C LEU A 158 24.58 -25.22 -0.45
N GLY A 159 24.45 -25.67 0.80
CA GLY A 159 25.39 -25.28 1.87
C GLY A 159 25.08 -24.04 2.71
N SER A 160 23.92 -23.39 2.59
CA SER A 160 23.52 -22.33 3.54
C SER A 160 22.03 -22.41 3.89
N LYS A 161 21.75 -22.40 5.20
CA LYS A 161 20.45 -22.39 5.89
C LYS A 161 19.26 -22.13 4.95
N VAL A 162 18.52 -23.19 4.63
CA VAL A 162 17.26 -23.12 3.86
C VAL A 162 16.34 -22.13 4.58
N ARG A 163 16.11 -20.96 3.98
CA ARG A 163 14.98 -20.13 4.40
C ARG A 163 13.73 -20.84 3.94
N ASP A 164 12.84 -21.15 4.88
CA ASP A 164 11.54 -21.70 4.54
C ASP A 164 10.80 -20.72 3.63
N GLY A 165 10.49 -21.13 2.40
CA GLY A 165 9.63 -20.34 1.52
C GLY A 165 8.27 -20.07 2.16
N LEU A 166 7.70 -18.93 1.77
CA LEU A 166 6.58 -18.30 2.46
C LEU A 166 5.23 -18.96 2.15
N PHE A 167 5.13 -19.73 1.07
CA PHE A 167 3.87 -20.36 0.65
C PHE A 167 3.61 -21.65 1.44
N SER A 168 3.28 -21.48 2.71
CA SER A 168 2.82 -22.56 3.58
C SER A 168 1.73 -22.05 4.50
N TRP A 169 0.78 -22.90 4.85
CA TRP A 169 -0.33 -22.55 5.72
C TRP A 169 0.11 -21.89 7.03
N SER A 170 1.09 -22.47 7.73
CA SER A 170 1.57 -21.94 9.01
C SER A 170 2.17 -20.54 8.87
N ARG A 171 2.95 -20.31 7.80
CA ARG A 171 3.51 -18.98 7.52
C ARG A 171 2.43 -17.99 7.11
N ALA A 172 1.46 -18.43 6.30
CA ALA A 172 0.34 -17.60 5.87
C ALA A 172 -0.49 -17.11 7.07
N VAL A 173 -0.78 -17.98 8.04
CA VAL A 173 -1.49 -17.61 9.27
C VAL A 173 -0.72 -16.55 10.07
N GLN A 174 0.61 -16.68 10.17
CA GLN A 174 1.44 -15.67 10.83
C GLN A 174 1.38 -14.33 10.10
N ILE A 175 1.51 -14.33 8.77
CA ILE A 175 1.42 -13.11 7.95
C ILE A 175 0.03 -12.48 8.07
N ARG A 176 -1.03 -13.30 8.00
CA ARG A 176 -2.41 -12.85 8.15
C ARG A 176 -2.63 -12.18 9.49
N THR A 177 -2.17 -12.80 10.57
CA THR A 177 -2.28 -12.24 11.93
C THR A 177 -1.54 -10.91 12.04
N ASN A 178 -0.30 -10.81 11.52
CA ASN A 178 0.42 -9.52 11.49
C ASN A 178 -0.36 -8.46 10.68
N LEU A 179 -0.94 -8.84 9.54
CA LEU A 179 -1.70 -7.93 8.69
C LEU A 179 -3.03 -7.51 9.34
N ASP A 180 -3.70 -8.40 10.08
CA ASP A 180 -4.91 -8.07 10.85
C ASP A 180 -4.61 -7.02 11.90
N LEU A 181 -3.54 -7.18 12.68
CA LEU A 181 -3.12 -6.17 13.67
C LEU A 181 -2.91 -4.78 13.05
N VAL A 182 -2.31 -4.72 11.86
CA VAL A 182 -2.11 -3.46 11.13
C VAL A 182 -3.45 -2.90 10.63
N LEU A 183 -4.30 -3.72 10.04
CA LEU A 183 -5.60 -3.30 9.51
C LEU A 183 -6.57 -2.85 10.61
N ASP A 184 -6.60 -3.55 11.74
CA ASP A 184 -7.42 -3.21 12.91
C ASP A 184 -6.99 -1.87 13.50
N TRP A 185 -5.68 -1.64 13.61
CA TRP A 185 -5.17 -0.34 14.04
C TRP A 185 -5.53 0.78 13.04
N LEU A 186 -5.38 0.53 11.74
CA LEU A 186 -5.77 1.49 10.69
C LEU A 186 -7.27 1.80 10.74
N GLN A 187 -8.10 0.81 11.03
CA GLN A 187 -9.54 0.97 11.23
C GLN A 187 -9.83 1.89 12.44
N GLY A 188 -9.21 1.62 13.60
CA GLY A 188 -9.35 2.46 14.80
C GLY A 188 -8.85 3.90 14.59
N ALA A 189 -7.80 4.08 13.78
CA ALA A 189 -7.25 5.40 13.44
C ALA A 189 -8.10 6.19 12.42
N GLY A 190 -9.18 5.61 11.88
CA GLY A 190 -10.03 6.23 10.87
C GLY A 190 -9.48 6.17 9.44
N LEU A 191 -8.53 5.27 9.17
CA LEU A 191 -7.92 5.05 7.85
C LEU A 191 -8.42 3.73 7.20
N GLY A 192 -9.35 3.04 7.83
CA GLY A 192 -9.82 1.70 7.45
C GLY A 192 -10.35 1.59 6.02
N ASP A 193 -11.18 2.54 5.58
CA ASP A 193 -11.75 2.52 4.23
C ASP A 193 -10.64 2.57 3.16
N ILE A 194 -9.73 3.54 3.29
CA ILE A 194 -8.57 3.71 2.39
C ILE A 194 -7.65 2.47 2.46
N ALA A 195 -7.37 1.98 3.67
CA ALA A 195 -6.54 0.79 3.85
C ALA A 195 -7.14 -0.44 3.17
N SER A 196 -8.46 -0.65 3.30
CA SER A 196 -9.18 -1.78 2.71
C SER A 196 -9.13 -1.76 1.18
N GLU A 197 -9.16 -0.56 0.58
CA GLU A 197 -9.08 -0.37 -0.87
C GLU A 197 -7.66 -0.71 -1.37
N PHE A 198 -6.64 -0.12 -0.76
CA PHE A 198 -5.27 -0.20 -1.27
C PHE A 198 -4.50 -1.47 -0.84
N LEU A 199 -4.85 -2.10 0.29
CA LEU A 199 -4.23 -3.35 0.77
C LEU A 199 -5.02 -4.60 0.35
N LYS A 200 -6.05 -4.46 -0.49
CA LYS A 200 -6.96 -5.55 -0.90
C LYS A 200 -6.22 -6.72 -1.54
N LYS A 201 -5.31 -6.44 -2.47
CA LYS A 201 -4.63 -7.48 -3.26
C LYS A 201 -3.69 -8.34 -2.39
N LEU A 202 -2.95 -7.70 -1.49
CA LEU A 202 -2.16 -8.39 -0.46
C LEU A 202 -3.07 -9.25 0.42
N SER A 203 -4.17 -8.68 0.92
CA SER A 203 -5.11 -9.39 1.80
C SER A 203 -5.69 -10.63 1.13
N VAL A 204 -6.16 -10.53 -0.12
CA VAL A 204 -6.69 -11.68 -0.88
C VAL A 204 -5.62 -12.75 -1.10
N THR A 205 -4.39 -12.34 -1.43
CA THR A 205 -3.26 -13.26 -1.65
C THR A 205 -2.93 -14.03 -0.37
N VAL A 206 -2.85 -13.34 0.77
CA VAL A 206 -2.59 -13.96 2.07
C VAL A 206 -3.75 -14.85 2.52
N ASN A 207 -5.00 -14.42 2.28
CA ASN A 207 -6.19 -15.22 2.58
C ASN A 207 -6.21 -16.53 1.78
N PHE A 208 -5.83 -16.49 0.50
CA PHE A 208 -5.64 -17.70 -0.30
C PHE A 208 -4.60 -18.64 0.33
N LEU A 209 -3.45 -18.11 0.76
CA LEU A 209 -2.40 -18.93 1.38
C LEU A 209 -2.84 -19.56 2.72
N CYS A 210 -3.82 -18.95 3.39
CA CYS A 210 -4.44 -19.46 4.62
C CYS A 210 -5.46 -20.59 4.37
N VAL A 211 -5.80 -20.92 3.13
CA VAL A 211 -6.67 -22.06 2.82
C VAL A 211 -5.99 -23.35 3.29
N PRO A 212 -6.64 -24.18 4.13
CA PRO A 212 -6.06 -25.44 4.60
C PRO A 212 -5.73 -26.37 3.43
N LYS A 213 -4.58 -27.04 3.51
CA LYS A 213 -4.09 -27.98 2.47
C LYS A 213 -5.12 -29.04 2.09
N THR A 214 -5.84 -29.56 3.08
CA THR A 214 -6.89 -30.57 2.90
C THR A 214 -8.02 -30.07 2.00
N ARG A 215 -8.42 -28.81 2.16
CA ARG A 215 -9.41 -28.15 1.30
C ARG A 215 -8.82 -27.85 -0.08
N LEU A 216 -7.63 -27.25 -0.11
CA LEU A 216 -6.98 -26.83 -1.35
C LEU A 216 -6.80 -27.99 -2.35
N ILE A 217 -6.43 -29.17 -1.86
CA ILE A 217 -6.24 -30.36 -2.69
C ILE A 217 -7.56 -30.95 -3.23
N GLN A 218 -8.69 -30.69 -2.55
CA GLN A 218 -10.01 -31.12 -3.00
C GLN A 218 -10.60 -30.17 -4.05
N SER A 219 -10.11 -28.94 -4.13
CA SER A 219 -10.57 -27.94 -5.11
C SER A 219 -10.02 -28.19 -6.51
N SER A 220 -10.84 -27.90 -7.51
CA SER A 220 -10.45 -27.85 -8.92
C SER A 220 -9.99 -26.44 -9.30
N TRP A 221 -9.26 -26.31 -10.41
CA TRP A 221 -8.88 -25.02 -10.99
C TRP A 221 -10.08 -24.06 -11.14
N ALA A 222 -11.20 -24.55 -11.67
CA ALA A 222 -12.39 -23.74 -11.90
C ALA A 222 -12.97 -23.17 -10.60
N SER A 223 -13.10 -23.99 -9.56
CA SER A 223 -13.57 -23.54 -8.24
C SER A 223 -12.60 -22.55 -7.61
N LEU A 224 -11.28 -22.79 -7.69
CA LEU A 224 -10.29 -21.87 -7.15
C LEU A 224 -10.30 -20.51 -7.86
N GLN A 225 -10.55 -20.50 -9.17
CA GLN A 225 -10.66 -19.27 -9.94
C GLN A 225 -11.93 -18.49 -9.61
N GLU A 226 -13.04 -19.18 -9.36
CA GLU A 226 -14.31 -18.58 -8.92
C GLU A 226 -14.19 -18.00 -7.51
N ASP A 227 -13.67 -18.80 -6.56
CA ASP A 227 -13.52 -18.41 -5.15
C ASP A 227 -12.50 -17.28 -4.95
N HIS A 228 -11.54 -17.13 -5.89
CA HIS A 228 -10.46 -16.15 -5.82
C HIS A 228 -10.39 -15.25 -7.07
N ALA A 229 -11.53 -14.76 -7.55
CA ALA A 229 -11.66 -13.94 -8.77
C ALA A 229 -10.79 -12.66 -8.79
N LEU A 230 -10.30 -12.19 -7.64
CA LEU A 230 -9.41 -11.03 -7.53
C LEU A 230 -7.93 -11.38 -7.79
N LEU A 231 -7.57 -12.67 -7.85
CA LEU A 231 -6.25 -13.13 -8.28
C LEU A 231 -6.29 -13.43 -9.77
N SER A 232 -5.32 -12.94 -10.52
CA SER A 232 -5.23 -13.30 -11.95
C SER A 232 -4.91 -14.79 -12.10
N PRO A 233 -5.29 -15.44 -13.23
CA PRO A 233 -4.93 -16.83 -13.51
C PRO A 233 -3.44 -17.11 -13.34
N THR A 234 -2.58 -16.21 -13.80
CA THR A 234 -1.12 -16.32 -13.61
C THR A 234 -0.72 -16.31 -12.14
N GLN A 235 -1.30 -15.41 -11.34
CA GLN A 235 -1.01 -15.32 -9.90
C GLN A 235 -1.50 -16.55 -9.14
N LEU A 236 -2.72 -17.01 -9.44
CA LEU A 236 -3.29 -18.20 -8.81
C LEU A 236 -2.46 -19.45 -9.13
N HIS A 237 -2.13 -19.66 -10.41
CA HIS A 237 -1.28 -20.78 -10.83
C HIS A 237 0.10 -20.73 -10.16
N HIS A 238 0.68 -19.54 -10.07
CA HIS A 238 1.96 -19.31 -9.42
C HIS A 238 1.91 -19.72 -7.94
N LEU A 239 0.92 -19.22 -7.19
CA LEU A 239 0.76 -19.55 -5.77
C LEU A 239 0.55 -21.05 -5.56
N LEU A 240 -0.29 -21.69 -6.37
CA LEU A 240 -0.57 -23.14 -6.31
C LEU A 240 0.68 -23.98 -6.59
N THR A 241 1.45 -23.62 -7.62
CA THR A 241 2.65 -24.36 -8.04
C THR A 241 3.72 -24.39 -6.94
N HIS A 242 3.89 -23.27 -6.24
CA HIS A 242 4.92 -23.12 -5.21
C HIS A 242 4.41 -23.38 -3.78
N TYR A 243 3.13 -23.76 -3.61
CA TYR A 243 2.55 -24.03 -2.30
C TYR A 243 3.13 -25.31 -1.68
N LYS A 244 3.66 -25.19 -0.45
CA LYS A 244 4.25 -26.32 0.29
C LYS A 244 3.17 -27.28 0.80
N LEU A 245 2.93 -28.37 0.07
CA LEU A 245 2.00 -29.44 0.47
C LEU A 245 2.56 -30.41 1.54
N GLY A 246 3.87 -30.44 1.73
CA GLY A 246 4.57 -31.36 2.63
C GLY A 246 5.73 -32.06 1.91
N PRO A 247 6.60 -32.79 2.62
CA PRO A 247 7.69 -33.51 1.99
C PRO A 247 7.12 -34.55 1.00
N ALA A 248 7.55 -34.47 -0.26
CA ALA A 248 7.23 -35.40 -1.35
C ALA A 248 5.80 -35.38 -1.95
N ARG A 249 4.95 -34.38 -1.66
CA ARG A 249 3.63 -34.27 -2.31
C ARG A 249 3.66 -33.27 -3.47
N ALA A 250 3.49 -33.77 -4.69
CA ALA A 250 3.35 -32.95 -5.88
C ALA A 250 1.99 -32.22 -5.91
N PRO A 251 1.90 -31.05 -6.58
CA PRO A 251 0.63 -30.38 -6.85
C PRO A 251 -0.35 -31.31 -7.59
N PRO A 252 -1.65 -31.36 -7.19
CA PRO A 252 -2.68 -32.08 -7.92
C PRO A 252 -2.81 -31.64 -9.38
N THR A 253 -3.10 -32.59 -10.28
CA THR A 253 -3.38 -32.29 -11.69
C THR A 253 -4.65 -31.47 -11.88
N SER A 254 -5.59 -31.51 -10.93
CA SER A 254 -6.81 -30.69 -10.92
C SER A 254 -6.53 -29.19 -10.78
N TRP A 255 -5.32 -28.80 -10.37
CA TRP A 255 -4.87 -27.42 -10.32
C TRP A 255 -4.25 -26.95 -11.63
N ALA A 256 -4.07 -27.84 -12.61
CA ALA A 256 -3.58 -27.43 -13.91
C ALA A 256 -4.65 -26.57 -14.62
N PRO A 257 -4.27 -25.40 -15.14
CA PRO A 257 -5.19 -24.55 -15.88
C PRO A 257 -5.62 -25.26 -17.17
N PRO A 258 -6.89 -25.08 -17.60
CA PRO A 258 -7.39 -25.71 -18.81
C PRO A 258 -6.63 -25.26 -20.06
N PRO A 259 -6.56 -26.10 -21.12
CA PRO A 259 -5.91 -25.75 -22.37
C PRO A 259 -6.50 -24.45 -22.95
N GLY A 260 -5.65 -23.47 -23.26
CA GLY A 260 -6.08 -22.16 -23.74
C GLY A 260 -6.21 -21.08 -22.66
N THR A 261 -5.96 -21.40 -21.39
CA THR A 261 -5.81 -20.37 -20.35
C THR A 261 -4.57 -19.54 -20.65
N GLU A 262 -4.74 -18.24 -20.89
CA GLU A 262 -3.62 -17.32 -21.05
C GLU A 262 -2.89 -17.15 -19.70
N LEU A 263 -1.85 -17.97 -19.50
CA LEU A 263 -0.92 -17.85 -18.36
C LEU A 263 0.23 -16.90 -18.67
N SER A 264 0.38 -16.51 -19.94
CA SER A 264 1.23 -15.39 -20.32
C SER A 264 0.73 -14.20 -19.52
N GLY A 265 1.56 -13.73 -18.59
CA GLY A 265 1.49 -12.35 -18.16
C GLY A 265 1.72 -11.51 -19.40
N GLY A 266 0.68 -11.36 -20.23
CA GLY A 266 0.59 -10.24 -21.13
C GLY A 266 0.99 -9.05 -20.29
N LYS A 267 1.91 -8.23 -20.80
CA LYS A 267 2.17 -6.86 -20.36
C LYS A 267 0.84 -6.08 -20.38
N THR A 268 -0.09 -6.49 -19.54
CA THR A 268 -1.25 -5.75 -19.12
C THR A 268 -0.65 -4.51 -18.50
N ARG A 269 -1.24 -3.38 -18.87
CA ARG A 269 -0.80 -2.04 -18.51
C ARG A 269 -0.58 -1.83 -17.00
N GLU A 270 -0.94 -2.78 -16.15
CA GLU A 270 -0.56 -2.83 -14.73
C GLU A 270 0.96 -2.92 -14.50
N GLY A 271 1.72 -3.63 -15.35
CA GLY A 271 3.19 -3.66 -15.25
C GLY A 271 3.84 -2.32 -15.62
N ARG A 272 3.17 -1.53 -16.46
CA ARG A 272 3.52 -0.14 -16.75
C ARG A 272 2.98 0.86 -15.74
N SER A 273 2.17 0.43 -14.76
CA SER A 273 1.77 1.33 -13.67
C SER A 273 2.99 1.75 -12.86
N TRP A 274 3.94 0.84 -12.61
CA TRP A 274 5.22 1.14 -11.95
C TRP A 274 6.10 2.11 -12.73
N GLU A 275 6.16 1.97 -14.06
CA GLU A 275 6.89 2.90 -14.94
C GLU A 275 6.18 4.24 -15.13
N SER A 276 4.86 4.30 -14.95
CA SER A 276 4.10 5.56 -14.94
C SER A 276 4.46 6.45 -13.76
N TRP A 277 5.03 5.90 -12.67
CA TRP A 277 5.50 6.68 -11.52
C TRP A 277 6.92 7.24 -11.69
N ARG A 278 7.68 6.82 -12.71
CA ARG A 278 8.87 7.57 -13.13
C ARG A 278 8.52 8.90 -13.83
N VAL A 279 7.27 9.05 -14.26
CA VAL A 279 6.76 10.25 -14.94
C VAL A 279 6.12 11.23 -13.93
N ILE A 280 5.97 10.83 -12.66
CA ILE A 280 5.62 11.69 -11.53
C ILE A 280 6.77 11.67 -10.50
N MET A 281 8.00 11.70 -11.01
CA MET A 281 9.19 12.26 -10.35
C MET A 281 9.66 13.42 -11.21
#